data_AF-A0A0F9SRA7-F1
#
_entry.id   AF-A0A0F9SRA7-F1
#
_cell.length_a   1.000
_cell.length_b   1.000
_cell.length_c   1.000
_cell.angle_alpha   90.00
_cell.angle_beta   90.00
_cell.angle_gamma   90.00
#
_symmetry.space_group_name_H-M   'P 1'
#
loop_
_entity.id
_entity.type
_entity.pdbx_description
1 polymer ?
#
loop_
_entity_poly.entity_id
_entity_poly.type
_entity_poly.pdbx_seq_one_letter_code
_entity_poly.pdbx_strand_id
1 'polypeptide(L)'
;MIPDDNTLTTEEAEVWTLLRNRPRIFAKNSWWLAGMTEINQRALRKIVQALRRKGKAIGSSSQKPAGYWHLVDPEEKERVAAQLRRQGLRTLETAAAIKNSTPEEELAVAQMELL
;
A
#
# COMPACT_ATOMS: atom_id res chain seq x y z
N MET A 1 -21.49 -4.57 -4.57
CA MET A 1 -20.76 -5.70 -5.18
C MET A 1 -19.46 -5.15 -5.72
N ILE A 2 -18.32 -5.43 -5.08
CA ILE A 2 -17.02 -5.03 -5.64
C ILE A 2 -16.77 -5.99 -6.80
N PRO A 3 -16.46 -5.52 -8.02
CA PRO A 3 -16.21 -6.41 -9.14
C PRO A 3 -15.06 -7.33 -8.78
N ASP A 4 -15.34 -8.63 -8.76
CA ASP A 4 -14.36 -9.69 -8.52
C ASP A 4 -13.60 -9.95 -9.82
N ASP A 5 -12.93 -8.93 -10.36
CA ASP A 5 -12.01 -9.13 -11.47
C ASP A 5 -10.68 -9.62 -10.88
N ASN A 6 -10.70 -10.89 -10.49
CA ASN A 6 -9.55 -11.62 -9.95
C ASN A 6 -8.48 -11.89 -11.04
N THR A 7 -8.71 -11.40 -12.26
CA THR A 7 -7.77 -11.42 -13.37
C THR A 7 -6.61 -10.47 -13.08
N LEU A 8 -5.39 -10.98 -13.13
CA LEU A 8 -4.18 -10.16 -12.99
C LEU A 8 -3.78 -9.59 -14.35
N THR A 9 -3.33 -8.34 -14.39
CA THR A 9 -2.60 -7.81 -15.55
C THR A 9 -1.26 -8.53 -15.69
N THR A 10 -0.60 -8.41 -16.85
CA THR A 10 0.74 -9.00 -17.06
C THR A 10 1.74 -8.56 -15.99
N GLU A 11 1.81 -7.25 -15.71
CA GLU A 11 2.70 -6.68 -14.69
C GLU A 11 2.34 -7.16 -13.27
N GLU A 12 1.04 -7.24 -12.96
CA GLU A 12 0.57 -7.76 -11.67
C GLU A 12 0.92 -9.24 -11.49
N ALA A 13 0.78 -10.05 -12.55
CA ALA A 13 1.11 -11.47 -12.55
C ALA A 13 2.61 -11.69 -12.39
N GLU A 14 3.44 -10.86 -13.03
CA GLU A 14 4.89 -10.89 -12.92
C GLU A 14 5.34 -10.57 -11.49
N VAL A 15 4.88 -9.45 -10.93
CA VAL A 15 5.18 -9.05 -9.54
C VAL A 15 4.68 -10.11 -8.56
N TRP A 16 3.48 -10.65 -8.76
CA TRP A 16 2.93 -11.71 -7.92
C TRP A 16 3.78 -12.97 -7.98
N THR A 17 4.24 -13.39 -9.15
CA THR A 17 5.09 -14.57 -9.34
C THR A 17 6.43 -14.41 -8.62
N LEU A 18 7.05 -13.23 -8.72
CA LEU A 18 8.29 -12.91 -8.02
C LEU A 18 8.14 -12.96 -6.49
N LEU A 19 7.00 -12.50 -5.98
CA LEU A 19 6.71 -12.52 -4.55
C LEU A 19 6.30 -13.91 -4.04
N ARG A 20 5.58 -14.70 -4.84
CA ARG A 20 5.01 -16.00 -4.43
C ARG A 20 6.08 -17.07 -4.23
N ASN A 21 7.15 -17.04 -5.01
CA ASN A 21 8.13 -18.12 -5.08
C ASN A 21 9.23 -18.06 -4.00
N ARG A 22 9.08 -17.25 -2.95
CA ARG A 22 10.17 -17.00 -1.99
C ARG A 22 9.67 -16.95 -0.53
N PRO A 23 10.38 -17.58 0.42
CA PRO A 23 10.04 -17.50 1.84
C PRO A 23 10.29 -16.10 2.41
N ARG A 24 9.57 -15.78 3.50
CA ARG A 24 9.55 -14.51 4.25
C ARG A 24 10.93 -13.91 4.56
N ILE A 25 11.94 -14.76 4.74
CA ILE A 25 13.33 -14.39 5.06
C ILE A 25 13.94 -13.50 3.95
N PHE A 26 13.35 -13.50 2.76
CA PHE A 26 13.76 -12.69 1.62
C PHE A 26 12.82 -11.53 1.33
N ALA A 27 12.31 -10.81 2.36
CA ALA A 27 11.61 -9.55 2.13
C ALA A 27 12.43 -8.69 1.14
N LYS A 28 11.84 -8.36 -0.01
CA LYS A 28 12.55 -7.66 -1.10
C LYS A 28 12.20 -6.20 -1.07
N ASN A 29 13.24 -5.37 -1.10
CA ASN A 29 13.06 -3.94 -1.24
C ASN A 29 12.59 -3.57 -2.66
N SER A 30 12.07 -2.36 -2.80
CA SER A 30 11.55 -1.82 -4.05
C SER A 30 12.58 -1.71 -5.15
N TRP A 31 13.85 -1.59 -4.80
CA TRP A 31 14.97 -1.58 -5.74
C TRP A 31 15.17 -2.93 -6.41
N TRP A 32 15.11 -4.02 -5.64
CA TRP A 32 15.27 -5.37 -6.16
C TRP A 32 14.14 -5.73 -7.11
N LEU A 33 12.88 -5.43 -6.75
CA LEU A 33 11.74 -5.71 -7.63
C LEU A 33 11.78 -4.87 -8.90
N ALA A 34 12.15 -3.59 -8.80
CA ALA A 34 12.31 -2.72 -9.96
C ALA A 34 13.42 -3.24 -10.91
N GLY A 35 14.53 -3.73 -10.36
CA GLY A 35 15.60 -4.33 -11.16
C GLY A 35 15.23 -5.67 -11.83
N MET A 36 14.21 -6.37 -11.32
CA MET A 36 13.77 -7.66 -11.86
C MET A 36 12.62 -7.56 -12.87
N THR A 37 11.88 -6.44 -12.88
CA THR A 37 10.63 -6.29 -13.66
C THR A 37 10.68 -5.12 -14.66
N GLU A 38 11.76 -4.32 -14.65
CA GLU A 38 11.83 -3.03 -15.36
C GLU A 38 10.73 -2.01 -14.95
N ILE A 39 9.92 -2.35 -13.93
CA ILE A 39 8.85 -1.50 -13.42
C ILE A 39 9.44 -0.51 -12.41
N ASN A 40 9.22 0.78 -12.62
CA ASN A 40 9.67 1.79 -11.67
C ASN A 40 8.97 1.66 -10.31
N GLN A 41 9.62 2.15 -9.25
CA GLN A 41 9.13 1.97 -7.87
C GLN A 41 7.73 2.57 -7.61
N ARG A 42 7.37 3.65 -8.31
CA ARG A 42 6.05 4.30 -8.16
C ARG A 42 4.95 3.41 -8.72
N ALA A 43 5.17 2.83 -9.89
CA ALA A 43 4.27 1.85 -10.50
C ALA A 43 4.20 0.58 -9.64
N LEU A 44 5.32 0.13 -9.09
CA LEU A 44 5.36 -1.07 -8.26
C LEU A 44 4.53 -0.94 -6.97
N ARG A 45 4.51 0.25 -6.36
CA ARG A 45 3.59 0.54 -5.23
C ARG A 45 2.12 0.45 -5.63
N LYS A 46 1.76 0.93 -6.82
CA LYS A 46 0.38 0.85 -7.34
C LYS A 46 -0.01 -0.60 -7.61
N ILE A 47 0.87 -1.38 -8.22
CA ILE A 47 0.67 -2.81 -8.49
C ILE A 47 0.46 -3.59 -7.20
N VAL A 48 1.31 -3.38 -6.18
CA VAL A 48 1.13 -4.06 -4.89
C VAL A 48 -0.20 -3.67 -4.22
N GLN A 49 -0.62 -2.40 -4.31
CA GLN A 49 -1.94 -2.00 -3.82
C GLN A 49 -3.08 -2.68 -4.60
N ALA A 50 -2.97 -2.78 -5.92
CA ALA A 50 -3.95 -3.47 -6.75
C ALA A 50 -4.05 -4.97 -6.41
N LEU A 51 -2.90 -5.65 -6.28
CA LEU A 51 -2.82 -7.04 -5.85
C LEU A 51 -3.49 -7.27 -4.47
N ARG A 52 -3.26 -6.37 -3.50
CA ARG A 52 -3.94 -6.42 -2.19
C ARG A 52 -5.45 -6.28 -2.32
N ARG A 53 -5.95 -5.37 -3.17
CA ARG A 53 -7.39 -5.20 -3.43
C ARG A 53 -8.00 -6.46 -4.06
N LYS A 54 -7.22 -7.20 -4.86
CA LYS A 54 -7.58 -8.51 -5.43
C LYS A 54 -7.35 -9.69 -4.46
N GLY A 55 -7.25 -9.42 -3.17
CA GLY A 55 -7.15 -10.44 -2.12
C GLY A 55 -5.79 -11.14 -2.00
N LYS A 56 -4.74 -10.67 -2.70
CA LYS A 56 -3.39 -11.24 -2.52
C LYS A 56 -2.82 -10.80 -1.17
N ALA A 57 -2.44 -11.79 -0.37
CA ALA A 57 -1.93 -11.61 0.99
C ALA A 57 -0.47 -11.11 0.95
N ILE A 58 -0.29 -9.82 0.65
CA ILE A 58 1.01 -9.16 0.55
C ILE A 58 1.20 -8.21 1.73
N GLY A 59 2.16 -8.52 2.59
CA GLY A 59 2.59 -7.70 3.70
C GLY A 59 3.49 -6.58 3.22
N SER A 60 3.65 -5.55 4.04
CA SER A 60 4.73 -4.59 3.87
C SER A 60 5.41 -4.45 5.21
N SER A 61 6.74 -4.50 5.22
CA SER A 61 7.45 -4.14 6.45
C SER A 61 7.14 -2.67 6.76
N SER A 62 6.53 -2.42 7.91
CA SER A 62 6.36 -1.07 8.47
C SER A 62 7.69 -0.52 8.99
N GLN A 63 8.72 -1.35 9.11
CA GLN A 63 10.04 -0.93 9.54
C GLN A 63 10.79 -0.29 8.37
N LYS A 64 11.38 0.87 8.64
CA LYS A 64 12.22 1.59 7.68
C LYS A 64 13.39 0.68 7.24
N PRO A 65 13.75 0.67 5.95
CA PRO A 65 13.23 1.51 4.86
C PRO A 65 11.85 1.07 4.36
N ALA A 66 11.01 2.04 3.97
CA ALA A 66 9.78 1.73 3.24
C ALA A 66 10.09 1.03 1.91
N GLY A 67 9.28 0.05 1.52
CA GLY A 67 9.40 -0.63 0.22
C GLY A 67 9.78 -2.11 0.28
N TYR A 68 9.74 -2.74 1.46
CA TYR A 68 9.88 -4.20 1.56
C TYR A 68 8.51 -4.89 1.50
N TRP A 69 8.35 -5.83 0.58
CA TRP A 69 7.14 -6.66 0.47
C TRP A 69 7.46 -8.14 0.67
N HIS A 70 6.52 -8.85 1.28
CA HIS A 70 6.58 -10.27 1.58
C HIS A 70 5.17 -10.88 1.52
N LEU A 71 5.07 -12.19 1.31
CA LEU A 71 3.81 -12.89 1.53
C LEU A 71 3.49 -12.95 3.01
N VAL A 72 2.21 -12.74 3.33
CA VAL A 72 1.70 -12.80 4.70
C VAL A 72 1.37 -14.24 5.04
N ASP A 73 2.06 -14.79 6.04
CA ASP A 73 1.74 -16.11 6.58
C ASP A 73 0.35 -16.09 7.26
N PRO A 74 -0.33 -17.24 7.41
CA PRO A 74 -1.67 -17.29 8.01
C PRO A 74 -1.79 -16.58 9.36
N GLU A 75 -0.76 -16.70 10.20
CA GLU A 75 -0.67 -16.04 11.51
C GLU A 75 -0.56 -14.51 11.40
N GLU A 76 0.00 -14.00 10.30
CA GLU A 76 0.19 -12.57 10.08
C GLU A 76 -0.99 -11.91 9.37
N LYS A 77 -1.90 -12.69 8.76
CA LYS A 77 -3.06 -12.17 8.02
C LYS A 77 -3.89 -11.25 8.90
N GLU A 78 -4.17 -11.69 10.13
CA GLU A 78 -4.96 -10.92 11.08
C GLU A 78 -4.24 -9.64 11.50
N ARG A 79 -2.92 -9.71 11.72
CA ARG A 79 -2.09 -8.54 12.06
C ARG A 79 -2.10 -7.50 10.94
N VAL A 80 -1.94 -7.94 9.69
CA VAL A 80 -1.95 -7.06 8.52
C VAL A 80 -3.35 -6.48 8.30
N ALA A 81 -4.41 -7.28 8.44
CA ALA A 81 -5.79 -6.80 8.37
C ALA A 81 -6.08 -5.73 9.43
N ALA A 82 -5.67 -5.96 10.68
CA ALA A 82 -5.81 -5.00 11.77
C ALA A 82 -5.00 -3.71 11.54
N GLN A 83 -3.82 -3.80 10.94
CA GLN A 83 -3.02 -2.64 10.55
C GLN A 83 -3.72 -1.82 9.46
N LEU A 84 -4.20 -2.48 8.40
CA LEU A 84 -4.89 -1.81 7.30
C LEU A 84 -6.20 -1.17 7.76
N ARG A 85 -6.95 -1.83 8.64
CA ARG A 85 -8.16 -1.26 9.26
C ARG A 85 -7.85 0.03 10.01
N ARG A 86 -6.79 0.04 10.83
CA ARG A 86 -6.34 1.24 11.54
C ARG A 86 -5.92 2.36 10.60
N GLN A 87 -5.20 2.04 9.52
CA GLN A 87 -4.84 3.03 8.50
C GLN A 87 -6.08 3.62 7.81
N GLY A 88 -7.04 2.77 7.44
CA GLY A 88 -8.30 3.20 6.85
C GLY A 88 -9.09 4.13 7.76
N LEU A 89 -9.21 3.80 9.05
CA LEU A 89 -9.87 4.66 10.05
C LEU A 89 -9.20 6.03 10.13
N ARG A 90 -7.87 6.09 10.22
CA ARG A 90 -7.13 7.36 10.22
C ARG A 90 -7.39 8.19 8.97
N THR A 91 -7.44 7.55 7.80
CA THR A 91 -7.78 8.25 6.55
C THR A 91 -9.20 8.83 6.59
N LEU A 92 -10.17 8.10 7.15
CA LEU A 92 -11.53 8.59 7.30
C LEU A 92 -11.62 9.74 8.32
N GLU A 93 -10.90 9.64 9.44
CA GLU A 93 -10.78 10.71 10.43
C GLU A 93 -10.20 11.98 9.80
N THR A 94 -9.11 11.85 9.03
CA THR A 94 -8.51 12.97 8.29
C THR A 94 -9.50 13.57 7.29
N ALA A 95 -10.22 12.75 6.53
CA ALA A 95 -11.21 13.24 5.58
C ALA A 95 -12.36 13.97 6.27
N ALA A 96 -12.83 13.48 7.42
CA ALA A 96 -13.86 14.15 8.21
C ALA A 96 -13.36 15.48 8.78
N ALA A 97 -12.11 15.55 9.26
CA ALA A 97 -11.50 16.78 9.73
C ALA A 97 -11.43 17.84 8.61
N ILE A 98 -10.96 17.45 7.42
CA ILE A 98 -10.91 18.35 6.24
C ILE A 98 -12.31 18.79 5.81
N LYS A 99 -13.31 17.90 5.86
CA LYS A 99 -14.68 18.28 5.49
C LYS A 99 -15.31 19.29 6.46
N ASN A 100 -14.93 19.20 7.73
CA ASN A 100 -15.49 20.00 8.81
C ASN A 100 -14.58 21.18 9.18
N SER A 101 -13.53 21.47 8.41
CA SER A 101 -12.67 22.64 8.66
C SER A 101 -13.50 23.91 8.56
N THR A 102 -13.27 24.86 9.46
CA THR A 102 -13.97 26.14 9.41
C THR A 102 -13.28 27.09 8.43
N PRO A 103 -14.00 28.08 7.88
CA PRO A 103 -13.39 29.14 7.06
C PRO A 103 -12.25 29.88 7.77
N GLU A 104 -12.26 30.00 9.10
CA GLU A 104 -11.15 30.60 9.84
C GLU A 104 -9.88 29.74 9.81
N GLU A 105 -10.01 28.42 9.89
CA GLU A 105 -8.90 27.48 9.80
C GLU A 105 -8.30 27.48 8.38
N GLU A 106 -9.14 27.56 7.36
CA GLU A 106 -8.72 27.66 5.96
C GLU A 106 -7.96 28.97 5.68
N LEU A 107 -8.45 30.09 6.24
CA LEU A 107 -7.80 31.39 6.12
C LEU A 107 -6.44 31.44 6.83
N ALA A 108 -6.33 30.80 8.00
CA ALA A 108 -5.07 30.70 8.75
C ALA A 108 -4.00 29.89 7.98
N VAL A 109 -4.39 28.81 7.31
CA VAL A 109 -3.49 28.03 6.45
C VAL A 109 -3.04 28.86 5.24
N ALA A 110 -3.96 29.53 4.56
CA ALA A 110 -3.65 30.37 3.40
C ALA A 110 -2.69 31.53 3.74
N GLN A 111 -2.81 32.11 4.94
CA GLN A 111 -1.91 33.16 5.41
C GLN A 111 -0.51 32.64 5.76
N MET A 112 -0.39 31.39 6.23
CA MET A 112 0.91 30.77 6.49
C MET A 112 1.68 30.41 5.20
N GLU A 113 0.99 30.09 4.11
CA GLU A 113 1.63 29.76 2.82
C GLU A 113 2.15 30.99 2.05
N LEU A 114 1.80 32.20 2.48
CA LEU A 114 2.23 33.48 1.88
C LEU A 114 3.49 34.08 2.53
N LEU A 115 4.06 33.43 3.56
CA LEU A 115 5.30 33.81 4.24
C LEU A 115 6.49 32.96 3.78
#